data_AF-A0A845ZUE9-F1
#
_entry.id   AF-A0A845ZUE9-F1
#
_cell.length_a   1.000
_cell.length_b   1.000
_cell.length_c   1.000
_cell.angle_alpha   90.00
_cell.angle_beta   90.00
_cell.angle_gamma   90.00
#
_symmetry.space_group_name_H-M   'P 1'
#
loop_
_entity.id
_entity.type
_entity.pdbx_description
1 polymer ?
#
loop_
_entity_poly.entity_id
_entity_poly.type
_entity_poly.pdbx_seq_one_letter_code
_entity_poly.pdbx_strand_id
1 'polypeptide(L)'
;QVIQALRERKSVVLNLTIMDPDQAQRAVDFVAGGTYAIDGHQERIGESIFLFTPSCVQVSTQSGVIHEIPTPQAPPSRQTAPSPAWGSEPDQMAQ
;
A
#
# COMPACT_ATOMS: atom_id res chain seq x y z
N GLN A 1 8.16 20.56 -1.56
CA GLN A 1 9.26 20.53 -2.56
C GLN A 1 9.38 19.16 -3.22
N VAL A 2 9.38 18.05 -2.47
CA VAL A 2 9.48 16.68 -3.02
C VAL A 2 8.46 16.40 -4.14
N ILE A 3 7.17 16.62 -3.87
CA ILE A 3 6.11 16.37 -4.88
C ILE A 3 6.29 17.21 -6.15
N GLN A 4 6.77 18.45 -6.01
CA GLN A 4 7.05 19.31 -7.16
C GLN A 4 8.20 18.75 -8.00
N ALA A 5 9.27 18.27 -7.36
CA ALA A 5 10.38 17.62 -8.06
C ALA A 5 9.92 16.38 -8.83
N LEU A 6 9.07 15.55 -8.22
CA LEU A 6 8.49 14.38 -8.88
C LEU A 6 7.62 14.77 -10.09
N ARG A 7 6.80 15.83 -9.97
CA ARG A 7 6.02 16.38 -11.10
C ARG A 7 6.89 16.94 -12.22
N GLU A 8 8.06 17.47 -11.89
CA GLU A 8 9.10 17.89 -12.83
C GLU A 8 9.93 16.72 -13.39
N ARG A 9 9.48 15.48 -13.18
CA ARG A 9 10.13 14.24 -13.62
C ARG A 9 11.52 14.01 -13.02
N LYS A 10 11.76 14.49 -11.81
CA LYS A 10 13.00 14.25 -11.05
C LYS A 10 12.76 13.21 -9.97
N SER A 11 13.63 12.21 -9.87
CA SER A 11 13.64 11.28 -8.75
C SER A 11 14.19 11.93 -7.48
N VAL A 12 13.73 11.49 -6.32
CA VAL A 12 14.11 12.06 -5.02
C VAL A 12 14.50 10.94 -4.06
N VAL A 13 15.62 11.13 -3.35
CA VAL A 13 16.01 10.28 -2.23
C VAL A 13 15.72 11.03 -0.93
N LEU A 14 14.94 10.40 -0.05
CA LEU A 14 14.70 10.88 1.31
C LEU A 14 15.58 10.10 2.27
N ASN A 15 16.47 10.80 2.97
CA ASN A 15 17.23 10.27 4.10
C ASN A 15 16.60 10.81 5.40
N LEU A 16 16.04 9.89 6.18
CA LEU A 16 15.31 10.16 7.41
C LEU A 16 16.05 9.64 8.65
N THR A 17 17.34 9.28 8.53
CA THR A 17 18.12 8.66 9.62
C THR A 17 18.18 9.51 10.89
N ILE A 18 18.10 10.85 10.75
CA ILE A 18 18.14 11.78 11.90
C ILE A 18 16.75 12.29 12.33
N MET A 19 15.69 11.81 11.68
CA MET A 19 14.32 12.23 11.99
C MET A 19 13.70 11.25 12.99
N ASP A 20 12.95 11.76 13.97
CA ASP A 20 12.19 10.92 14.89
C ASP A 20 11.30 9.94 14.13
N PRO A 21 11.20 8.66 14.55
CA PRO A 21 10.49 7.62 13.80
C PRO A 21 9.06 7.99 13.43
N ASP A 22 8.31 8.59 14.35
CA ASP A 22 6.93 9.02 14.12
C ASP A 22 6.82 10.11 13.05
N GLN A 23 7.78 11.05 13.01
CA GLN A 23 7.82 12.09 11.99
C GLN A 23 8.31 11.53 10.65
N ALA A 24 9.28 10.61 10.67
CA ALA A 24 9.78 9.94 9.49
C ALA A 24 8.66 9.17 8.79
N GLN A 25 7.85 8.43 9.54
CA GLN A 25 6.68 7.72 9.01
C GLN A 25 5.70 8.69 8.34
N ARG A 26 5.32 9.77 9.01
CA ARG A 26 4.41 10.78 8.44
C ARG A 26 4.97 11.45 7.19
N ALA A 27 6.28 11.70 7.15
CA ALA A 27 6.96 12.26 5.98
C ALA A 27 6.92 11.30 4.79
N VAL A 28 7.17 10.00 5.03
CA VAL A 28 7.04 8.95 4.01
C VAL A 28 5.61 8.86 3.52
N ASP A 29 4.62 8.78 4.41
CA ASP A 29 3.20 8.67 4.04
C ASP A 29 2.74 9.85 3.17
N PHE A 30 3.16 11.07 3.51
CA PHE A 30 2.85 12.27 2.73
C PHE A 30 3.45 12.22 1.33
N VAL A 31 4.73 11.84 1.21
CA VAL A 31 5.40 11.75 -0.09
C VAL A 31 4.86 10.58 -0.91
N ALA A 32 4.57 9.45 -0.26
CA ALA A 32 3.97 8.26 -0.86
C ALA A 32 2.61 8.60 -1.48
N GLY A 33 1.73 9.30 -0.75
CA GLY A 33 0.44 9.75 -1.27
C GLY A 33 0.57 10.63 -2.51
N GLY A 34 1.51 11.57 -2.52
CA GLY A 34 1.75 12.42 -3.69
C GLY A 34 2.43 11.69 -4.86
N THR A 35 3.25 10.67 -4.57
CA THR A 35 3.89 9.82 -5.59
C THR A 35 2.85 8.91 -6.24
N TYR A 36 1.97 8.31 -5.44
CA TYR A 36 0.84 7.51 -5.92
C TYR A 36 -0.09 8.32 -6.82
N ALA A 37 -0.39 9.57 -6.45
CA ALA A 37 -1.25 10.46 -7.24
C ALA A 37 -0.70 10.83 -8.63
N ILE A 38 0.58 10.57 -8.91
CA ILE A 38 1.22 10.82 -10.21
C ILE A 38 1.69 9.52 -10.89
N ASP A 39 1.19 8.37 -10.44
CA ASP A 39 1.58 7.04 -10.91
C ASP A 39 3.10 6.78 -10.81
N GLY A 40 3.74 7.36 -9.78
CA GLY A 40 5.15 7.15 -9.49
C GLY A 40 5.42 5.86 -8.73
N HIS A 41 6.71 5.58 -8.50
CA HIS A 41 7.16 4.43 -7.72
C HIS A 41 7.90 4.87 -6.46
N GLN A 42 7.82 4.03 -5.43
CA GLN A 42 8.53 4.19 -4.17
C GLN A 42 9.35 2.92 -3.91
N GLU A 43 10.58 3.08 -3.44
CA GLU A 43 11.44 1.98 -3.06
C GLU A 43 12.22 2.28 -1.78
N ARG A 44 12.29 1.32 -0.86
CA ARG A 44 13.11 1.43 0.34
C ARG A 44 14.51 0.90 0.02
N ILE A 45 15.51 1.76 0.06
CA ILE A 45 16.90 1.44 -0.28
C ILE A 45 17.82 1.37 0.95
N GLY A 46 17.26 1.58 2.15
CA GLY A 46 17.94 1.46 3.45
C GLY A 46 16.96 1.56 4.61
N GLU A 47 17.46 1.50 5.85
CA GLU A 47 16.62 1.50 7.05
C GLU A 47 15.69 2.73 7.13
N SER A 48 16.24 3.92 6.88
CA SER A 48 15.50 5.18 6.86
C SER A 48 15.74 5.94 5.56
N ILE A 49 16.00 5.23 4.46
CA ILE A 49 16.32 5.81 3.16
C ILE A 49 15.34 5.30 2.11
N PHE A 50 14.65 6.23 1.45
CA PHE A 50 13.60 5.95 0.48
C PHE A 50 13.89 6.65 -0.85
N LEU A 51 13.69 5.95 -1.94
CA LEU A 51 13.72 6.46 -3.30
C LEU A 51 12.29 6.65 -3.79
N PHE A 52 11.98 7.82 -4.34
CA PHE A 52 10.73 8.10 -5.02
C PHE A 52 11.03 8.49 -6.46
N THR A 53 10.31 7.90 -7.40
CA THR A 53 10.48 8.13 -8.83
C THR A 53 9.16 8.50 -9.51
N PRO A 54 9.19 9.36 -10.54
CA PRO A 54 8.02 9.59 -11.39
C PRO A 54 7.76 8.40 -12.32
N SER A 55 6.57 8.34 -12.92
CA SER A 55 6.14 7.25 -13.82
C SER A 55 7.05 6.97 -15.03
N CYS A 56 7.87 7.94 -15.44
CA CYS A 56 8.81 7.79 -16.56
C CYS A 56 10.14 7.13 -16.18
N VAL A 57 10.32 6.70 -14.93
CA VAL A 57 11.55 6.06 -14.44
C VAL A 57 11.22 4.66 -13.92
N GLN A 58 11.77 3.65 -14.60
CA GLN A 58 11.73 2.27 -14.13
C GLN A 58 12.84 2.04 -13.10
N VAL A 59 12.49 1.37 -12.00
CA VAL A 59 13.44 0.96 -10.96
C VAL A 59 13.60 -0.55 -11.04
N SER A 60 14.85 -1.00 -11.12
CA SER A 60 15.20 -2.43 -11.11
C SER A 60 16.17 -2.66 -9.96
N THR A 61 15.69 -3.31 -8.90
CA THR A 61 16.53 -3.71 -7.77
C THR A 61 17.11 -5.10 -8.01
N GLN A 62 18.42 -5.26 -7.82
CA GLN A 62 19.07 -6.59 -7.85
C GLN A 62 18.93 -7.33 -6.49
N SER A 63 18.21 -6.75 -5.54
CA SER A 63 17.89 -7.35 -4.26
C SER A 63 16.75 -8.35 -4.47
N GLY A 64 16.93 -9.63 -4.16
CA GLY A 64 15.95 -10.71 -4.32
C GLY A 64 14.67 -10.62 -3.47
N VAL A 65 14.21 -9.41 -3.15
CA VAL A 65 12.91 -9.10 -2.55
C VAL A 65 12.17 -8.18 -3.52
N ILE A 66 11.44 -8.80 -4.44
CA ILE A 66 10.42 -8.12 -5.24
C ILE A 66 9.27 -7.84 -4.26
N HIS A 67 9.12 -6.59 -3.83
CA HIS A 67 7.88 -6.18 -3.17
C HIS A 67 6.86 -5.95 -4.29
N GLU A 68 6.11 -6.99 -4.64
CA GLU A 68 4.92 -6.85 -5.48
C GLU A 68 4.06 -5.73 -4.88
N ILE A 69 3.89 -4.64 -5.64
CA ILE A 69 2.79 -3.72 -5.41
C ILE A 69 1.54 -4.59 -5.48
N PRO A 70 0.71 -4.72 -4.42
CA PRO A 70 -0.52 -5.47 -4.54
C PRO A 70 -1.34 -4.78 -5.63
N THR A 71 -1.41 -5.39 -6.81
CA THR A 71 -2.48 -5.13 -7.76
C THR A 71 -3.76 -5.19 -6.93
N PRO A 72 -4.64 -4.17 -6.97
CA PRO A 72 -5.89 -4.26 -6.24
C PRO A 72 -6.64 -5.47 -6.80
N GLN A 73 -6.51 -6.61 -6.12
CA GLN A 73 -7.24 -7.82 -6.43
C GLN A 73 -8.71 -7.42 -6.33
N ALA A 74 -9.46 -7.66 -7.41
CA ALA A 74 -10.90 -7.48 -7.41
C ALA A 74 -11.47 -8.10 -6.14
N PRO A 75 -12.44 -7.45 -5.47
CA PRO A 75 -12.96 -7.91 -4.19
C PRO A 75 -13.31 -9.40 -4.29
N PRO A 76 -12.94 -10.24 -3.31
CA PRO A 76 -13.29 -11.65 -3.33
C PRO A 76 -14.81 -11.75 -3.48
N SER A 77 -15.26 -12.53 -4.46
CA SER A 77 -16.67 -12.82 -4.67
C SER A 77 -17.28 -13.20 -3.33
N ARG A 78 -18.22 -12.37 -2.87
CA ARG A 78 -18.96 -12.55 -1.62
C ARG A 78 -19.56 -13.96 -1.62
N GLN A 79 -18.91 -14.89 -0.92
CA GLN A 79 -19.46 -16.21 -0.67
C GLN A 79 -20.81 -16.01 0.03
N THR A 80 -21.86 -16.57 -0.56
CA THR A 80 -23.24 -16.47 -0.09
C THR A 80 -23.33 -16.86 1.37
N ALA A 81 -23.76 -15.90 2.21
CA ALA A 81 -24.02 -16.12 3.62
C ALA A 81 -24.95 -17.34 3.80
N PRO A 82 -24.71 -18.22 4.80
CA PRO A 82 -25.70 -19.21 5.17
C PRO A 82 -26.91 -18.47 5.74
N SER A 83 -28.09 -18.80 5.23
CA SER A 83 -29.38 -18.23 5.65
C SER A 83 -29.54 -18.29 7.18
N PRO A 84 -30.07 -17.25 7.83
CA PRO A 84 -30.35 -17.30 9.26
C PRO A 84 -31.51 -18.29 9.51
N ALA A 85 -31.23 -19.38 10.21
CA ALA A 85 -32.23 -20.35 10.66
C ALA A 85 -32.99 -19.78 11.86
N TRP A 86 -33.96 -18.91 11.62
CA TRP A 86 -34.96 -18.51 12.61
C TRP A 86 -36.36 -18.77 12.05
N GLY A 87 -37.05 -19.73 12.67
CA GLY A 87 -38.40 -20.22 12.33
C GLY A 87 -38.34 -21.40 11.35
N SER A 88 -38.90 -22.58 11.60
CA SER A 88 -39.99 -22.98 12.48
C SER A 88 -40.13 -24.50 12.38
N GLU A 89 -40.19 -25.24 13.49
CA GLU A 89 -40.71 -26.62 13.48
C GLU A 89 -41.52 -26.88 14.76
N PRO A 90 -42.84 -27.13 14.64
CA PRO A 90 -43.68 -27.60 15.73
C PRO A 90 -43.66 -29.15 15.80
N ASP A 91 -43.79 -29.66 17.02
CA ASP A 91 -44.40 -30.94 17.41
C ASP A 91 -43.76 -32.26 16.90
N GLN A 92 -43.02 -32.94 17.79
CA GLN A 92 -43.15 -34.40 17.91
C GLN A 92 -42.76 -34.97 19.28
N MET A 93 -43.80 -35.24 20.08
CA MET A 93 -44.00 -36.33 21.05
C MET A 93 -42.78 -36.99 21.72
N ALA A 94 -42.71 -36.80 23.05
CA ALA A 94 -42.06 -37.71 23.98
C ALA A 94 -42.89 -38.99 24.15
N GLN A 95 -42.23 -40.15 24.08
CA GLN A 95 -42.63 -41.40 24.73
C GLN A 95 -41.70 -41.64 25.91
#